data_AF-A0RLY6-F1
#
_entry.id   AF-A0RLY6-F1
#
_cell.length_a   1.000
_cell.length_b   1.000
_cell.length_c   1.000
_cell.angle_alpha   90.00
_cell.angle_beta   90.00
_cell.angle_gamma   90.00
#
_symmetry.space_group_name_H-M   'P 1'
#
loop_
_entity.id
_entity.type
_entity.pdbx_description
1 polymer ?
#
loop_
_entity_poly.entity_id
_entity_poly.type
_entity_poly.pdbx_seq_one_letter_code
_entity_poly.pdbx_strand_id
1 'polypeptide(L)'
;MAINSMNNTATPTGTQFTTDKWAAQTEAEKLNNASGTGTNPYSQLDKDAFLKLLLVELQYQDPTEPMDSAKMLEQTSQLATLEMQENTNKVMKQLTTQMQSSLSMTAMSALGKMANLSNAVSKDTTTSSVDFSLYFPNDVKSGSIQIYDSSENLVKNIKFDELKSGINKFNWDGTDNNGDITLPGEYLIKATYTDTSGNSGESILGSYPVEAVKFVNGIAQIKIAGEYVSMDKIREFTEPVKTTAVNNSNDSSNSNDSEKPSS
;
A
#
# COMPACT_ATOMS: atom_id res chain seq x y z
N MET A 1 -35.31 62.17 11.71
CA MET A 1 -34.55 61.21 10.88
C MET A 1 -33.22 60.98 11.56
N ALA A 2 -32.97 59.74 11.96
CA ALA A 2 -31.86 59.35 12.81
C ALA A 2 -30.54 59.25 12.03
N ILE A 3 -29.45 59.54 12.75
CA ILE A 3 -28.06 59.50 12.33
C ILE A 3 -27.35 58.29 13.00
N ASN A 4 -26.29 57.87 12.33
CA ASN A 4 -25.55 56.61 12.39
C ASN A 4 -24.60 56.45 13.62
N SER A 5 -24.29 55.18 13.99
CA SER A 5 -22.93 54.61 14.31
C SER A 5 -22.80 53.70 15.56
N MET A 6 -22.38 52.44 15.29
CA MET A 6 -21.39 51.53 15.93
C MET A 6 -21.06 51.46 17.47
N ASN A 7 -20.91 50.19 17.92
CA ASN A 7 -19.92 49.55 18.84
C ASN A 7 -20.08 49.37 20.38
N ASN A 8 -20.10 48.08 20.78
CA ASN A 8 -19.33 47.31 21.82
C ASN A 8 -19.36 47.56 23.37
N THR A 9 -19.26 46.41 24.09
CA THR A 9 -18.75 46.08 25.46
C THR A 9 -19.53 46.25 26.79
N ALA A 10 -19.89 45.09 27.36
CA ALA A 10 -19.53 44.48 28.67
C ALA A 10 -20.05 44.93 30.07
N THR A 11 -20.63 43.93 30.77
CA THR A 11 -20.62 43.56 32.23
C THR A 11 -21.47 44.32 33.28
N PRO A 12 -22.02 43.59 34.29
CA PRO A 12 -21.33 43.51 35.58
C PRO A 12 -21.34 42.13 36.31
N THR A 13 -20.55 42.14 37.38
CA THR A 13 -19.92 41.14 38.26
C THR A 13 -20.79 40.46 39.32
N GLY A 14 -20.41 39.21 39.68
CA GLY A 14 -20.17 38.83 41.09
C GLY A 14 -21.06 37.76 41.75
N THR A 15 -20.54 36.53 41.92
CA THR A 15 -20.83 35.71 43.12
C THR A 15 -19.71 34.69 43.39
N GLN A 16 -18.96 34.98 44.45
CA GLN A 16 -18.31 34.11 45.45
C GLN A 16 -17.99 32.64 45.11
N PHE A 17 -16.70 32.31 45.16
CA PHE A 17 -16.14 30.96 45.20
C PHE A 17 -16.30 30.37 46.60
N THR A 18 -17.09 29.30 46.76
CA THR A 18 -16.93 28.36 47.88
C THR A 18 -16.48 27.00 47.32
N THR A 19 -15.47 26.42 47.97
CA THR A 19 -14.72 25.22 47.58
C THR A 19 -15.48 23.90 47.71
N ASP A 20 -16.80 23.92 47.91
CA ASP A 20 -17.57 22.69 48.20
C ASP A 20 -18.25 22.06 46.96
N LYS A 21 -18.01 22.60 45.75
CA LYS A 21 -18.56 22.04 44.50
C LYS A 21 -17.58 21.20 43.67
N TRP A 22 -16.35 20.99 44.12
CA TRP A 22 -15.35 20.23 43.34
C TRP A 22 -15.22 18.75 43.71
N ALA A 23 -15.90 18.28 44.77
CA ALA A 23 -15.86 16.87 45.17
C ALA A 23 -17.05 16.03 44.66
N ALA A 24 -18.11 16.65 44.12
CA ALA A 24 -19.33 15.93 43.71
C ALA A 24 -19.50 15.77 42.19
N GLN A 25 -18.70 16.44 41.36
CA GLN A 25 -18.73 16.27 39.89
C GLN A 25 -17.73 15.24 39.36
N THR A 26 -16.76 14.81 40.17
CA THR A 26 -15.70 13.87 39.73
C THR A 26 -16.14 12.40 39.74
N GLU A 27 -17.24 12.05 40.41
CA GLU A 27 -17.74 10.66 40.47
C GLU A 27 -18.77 10.35 39.36
N ALA A 28 -19.49 11.35 38.85
CA ALA A 28 -20.55 11.15 37.84
C ALA A 28 -20.03 11.12 36.39
N GLU A 29 -18.85 11.69 36.13
CA GLU A 29 -18.29 11.74 34.76
C GLU A 29 -17.45 10.51 34.38
N LYS A 30 -17.14 9.61 35.35
CA LYS A 30 -16.45 8.34 35.06
C LYS A 30 -17.35 7.26 34.45
N LEU A 31 -18.66 7.49 34.35
CA LEU A 31 -19.61 6.52 33.80
C LEU A 31 -19.82 6.58 32.28
N ASN A 32 -19.35 7.64 31.60
CA ASN A 32 -19.72 7.88 30.19
C ASN A 32 -18.58 7.82 29.17
N ASN A 33 -17.37 7.38 29.53
CA ASN A 33 -16.27 7.29 28.56
C ASN A 33 -15.65 5.88 28.43
N ALA A 34 -16.50 4.86 28.46
CA ALA A 34 -16.14 3.46 28.17
C ALA A 34 -16.83 2.93 26.90
N SER A 35 -17.08 3.81 25.92
CA SER A 35 -17.54 3.40 24.58
C SER A 35 -16.42 3.61 23.58
N GLY A 36 -15.54 2.62 23.42
CA GLY A 36 -14.52 2.66 22.37
C GLY A 36 -13.26 1.85 22.65
N THR A 37 -13.40 0.53 22.81
CA THR A 37 -12.45 -0.57 22.57
C THR A 37 -12.81 -1.69 23.54
N GLY A 38 -13.27 -2.82 23.00
CA GLY A 38 -13.80 -3.96 23.76
C GLY A 38 -12.75 -4.76 24.53
N THR A 39 -12.10 -4.10 25.49
CA THR A 39 -11.30 -4.74 26.53
C THR A 39 -11.98 -4.40 27.85
N ASN A 40 -12.72 -5.35 28.40
CA ASN A 40 -13.29 -5.24 29.74
C ASN A 40 -12.11 -5.23 30.76
N PRO A 41 -11.78 -4.08 31.40
CA PRO A 41 -10.71 -4.04 32.40
C PRO A 41 -11.05 -4.86 33.66
N TYR A 42 -12.29 -5.36 33.78
CA TYR A 42 -12.75 -6.23 34.86
C TYR A 42 -12.51 -7.73 34.60
N SER A 43 -12.15 -8.17 33.39
CA SER A 43 -11.88 -9.60 33.09
C SER A 43 -10.67 -10.17 33.85
N GLN A 44 -9.64 -9.34 34.11
CA GLN A 44 -8.50 -9.77 34.93
C GLN A 44 -8.76 -9.66 36.44
N LEU A 45 -9.69 -8.80 36.86
CA LEU A 45 -10.01 -8.56 38.27
C LEU A 45 -10.98 -9.61 38.86
N ASP A 46 -11.77 -10.27 38.01
CA ASP A 46 -12.76 -11.28 38.41
C ASP A 46 -12.15 -12.63 38.80
N LYS A 47 -10.97 -13.00 38.24
CA LYS A 47 -10.25 -14.21 38.62
C LYS A 47 -9.75 -14.18 40.07
N ASP A 48 -9.26 -13.04 40.53
CA ASP A 48 -8.74 -12.88 41.91
C ASP A 48 -9.88 -12.79 42.94
N ALA A 49 -11.01 -12.21 42.55
CA ALA A 49 -12.23 -12.21 43.35
C ALA A 49 -12.82 -13.62 43.46
N PHE A 50 -12.82 -14.38 42.36
CA PHE A 50 -13.25 -15.78 42.31
C PHE A 50 -12.34 -16.72 43.12
N LEU A 51 -11.00 -16.58 43.01
CA LEU A 51 -10.06 -17.36 43.82
C LEU A 51 -10.19 -17.07 45.32
N LYS A 52 -10.52 -15.83 45.70
CA LYS A 52 -10.86 -15.49 47.09
C LYS A 52 -12.17 -16.12 47.53
N LEU A 53 -13.19 -16.15 46.67
CA LEU A 53 -14.47 -16.76 46.98
C LEU A 53 -14.33 -18.29 47.13
N LEU A 54 -13.55 -18.94 46.26
CA LEU A 54 -13.21 -20.36 46.33
C LEU A 54 -12.45 -20.71 47.61
N LEU A 55 -11.50 -19.85 48.04
CA LEU A 55 -10.75 -20.04 49.28
C LEU A 55 -11.66 -19.90 50.52
N VAL A 56 -12.61 -18.96 50.49
CA VAL A 56 -13.58 -18.73 51.57
C VAL A 56 -14.57 -19.90 51.67
N GLU A 57 -15.04 -20.46 50.56
CA GLU A 57 -15.89 -21.65 50.56
C GLU A 57 -15.12 -22.88 51.07
N LEU A 58 -13.88 -23.13 50.63
CA LEU A 58 -13.05 -24.23 51.16
C LEU A 58 -12.83 -24.17 52.68
N GLN A 59 -12.90 -22.98 53.27
CA GLN A 59 -12.73 -22.74 54.69
C GLN A 59 -14.03 -22.88 55.51
N TYR A 60 -15.20 -22.85 54.84
CA TYR A 60 -16.53 -22.86 55.48
C TYR A 60 -17.50 -23.97 54.99
N GLN A 61 -17.07 -24.85 54.08
CA GLN A 61 -17.94 -25.93 53.56
C GLN A 61 -18.09 -27.08 54.57
N ASP A 62 -19.36 -27.41 54.88
CA ASP A 62 -19.77 -28.68 55.47
C ASP A 62 -19.66 -29.79 54.41
N PRO A 63 -19.07 -30.96 54.70
CA PRO A 63 -18.71 -32.00 53.73
C PRO A 63 -19.86 -32.67 52.97
N THR A 64 -21.12 -32.26 53.16
CA THR A 64 -22.29 -33.03 52.69
C THR A 64 -22.89 -32.60 51.35
N GLU A 65 -22.66 -31.38 50.82
CA GLU A 65 -23.14 -30.99 49.47
C GLU A 65 -22.21 -30.04 48.68
N PRO A 66 -21.13 -30.56 48.05
CA PRO A 66 -20.18 -29.77 47.26
C PRO A 66 -20.65 -29.45 45.81
N MET A 67 -21.92 -29.62 45.44
CA MET A 67 -22.35 -29.66 44.02
C MET A 67 -22.49 -28.29 43.31
N ASP A 68 -22.75 -27.18 44.02
CA ASP A 68 -23.05 -25.90 43.36
C ASP A 68 -21.76 -25.13 42.93
N SER A 69 -20.74 -25.16 43.79
CA SER A 69 -19.46 -24.49 43.54
C SER A 69 -18.64 -25.15 42.42
N ALA A 70 -18.69 -26.48 42.30
CA ALA A 70 -18.03 -27.21 41.21
C ALA A 70 -18.64 -26.90 39.83
N LYS A 71 -19.97 -26.74 39.76
CA LYS A 71 -20.69 -26.42 38.52
C LYS A 71 -20.46 -24.96 38.09
N MET A 72 -20.39 -24.03 39.06
CA MET A 72 -20.01 -22.65 38.80
C MET A 72 -18.54 -22.56 38.34
N LEU A 73 -17.62 -23.30 38.96
CA LEU A 73 -16.21 -23.40 38.52
C LEU A 73 -16.10 -23.92 37.08
N GLU A 74 -16.87 -24.95 36.74
CA GLU A 74 -16.89 -25.52 35.39
C GLU A 74 -17.38 -24.48 34.36
N GLN A 75 -18.46 -23.75 34.68
CA GLN A 75 -18.99 -22.68 33.82
C GLN A 75 -18.02 -21.50 33.69
N THR A 76 -17.41 -21.06 34.79
CA THR A 76 -16.39 -19.99 34.77
C THR A 76 -15.15 -20.43 33.99
N SER A 77 -14.72 -21.68 34.11
CA SER A 77 -13.59 -22.20 33.32
C SER A 77 -13.93 -22.24 31.82
N GLN A 78 -15.15 -22.65 31.46
CA GLN A 78 -15.60 -22.64 30.06
C GLN A 78 -15.63 -21.21 29.51
N LEU A 79 -16.11 -20.24 30.29
CA LEU A 79 -16.10 -18.82 29.91
C LEU A 79 -14.68 -18.27 29.79
N ALA A 80 -13.77 -18.58 30.72
CA ALA A 80 -12.37 -18.17 30.66
C ALA A 80 -11.65 -18.75 29.44
N THR A 81 -11.96 -19.97 29.03
CA THR A 81 -11.45 -20.58 27.80
C THR A 81 -11.99 -19.86 26.56
N LEU A 82 -13.29 -19.50 26.53
CA LEU A 82 -13.87 -18.72 25.44
C LEU A 82 -13.27 -17.32 25.35
N GLU A 83 -13.07 -16.63 26.48
CA GLU A 83 -12.39 -15.32 26.53
C GLU A 83 -10.95 -15.43 26.04
N MET A 84 -10.22 -16.49 26.42
CA MET A 84 -8.87 -16.74 25.93
C MET A 84 -8.85 -16.98 24.42
N GLN A 85 -9.83 -17.71 23.89
CA GLN A 85 -9.97 -17.94 22.45
C GLN A 85 -10.33 -16.64 21.71
N GLU A 86 -11.22 -15.82 22.25
CA GLU A 86 -11.57 -14.51 21.69
C GLU A 86 -10.36 -13.57 21.70
N ASN A 87 -9.62 -13.52 22.81
CA ASN A 87 -8.39 -12.73 22.91
C ASN A 87 -7.33 -13.20 21.93
N THR A 88 -7.17 -14.51 21.74
CA THR A 88 -6.27 -15.08 20.73
C THR A 88 -6.67 -14.63 19.33
N ASN A 89 -7.96 -14.71 19.00
CA ASN A 89 -8.48 -14.21 17.71
C ASN A 89 -8.25 -12.70 17.53
N LYS A 90 -8.38 -11.89 18.60
CA LYS A 90 -8.08 -10.44 18.56
C LYS A 90 -6.60 -10.19 18.28
N VAL A 91 -5.70 -10.87 18.97
CA VAL A 91 -4.24 -10.75 18.76
C VAL A 91 -3.87 -11.19 17.33
N MET A 92 -4.46 -12.26 16.81
CA MET A 92 -4.22 -12.69 15.43
C MET A 92 -4.69 -11.64 14.40
N LYS A 93 -5.86 -11.01 14.61
CA LYS A 93 -6.32 -9.91 13.75
C LYS A 93 -5.40 -8.68 13.83
N GLN A 94 -4.90 -8.35 15.03
CA GLN A 94 -3.93 -7.28 15.20
C GLN A 94 -2.60 -7.59 14.49
N LEU A 95 -2.13 -8.84 14.57
CA LEU A 95 -0.92 -9.27 13.87
C LEU A 95 -1.07 -9.15 12.34
N THR A 96 -2.20 -9.60 11.78
CA THR A 96 -2.49 -9.43 10.35
C THR A 96 -2.51 -7.95 9.95
N THR A 97 -3.12 -7.09 10.79
CA THR A 97 -3.17 -5.64 10.55
C THR A 97 -1.77 -5.02 10.58
N GLN A 98 -0.92 -5.45 11.52
CA GLN A 98 0.46 -4.99 11.63
C GLN A 98 1.31 -5.46 10.45
N MET A 99 1.17 -6.72 10.01
CA MET A 99 1.83 -7.22 8.80
C MET A 99 1.41 -6.43 7.56
N GLN A 100 0.12 -6.14 7.42
CA GLN A 100 -0.41 -5.33 6.31
C GLN A 100 0.17 -3.91 6.31
N SER A 101 0.33 -3.32 7.49
CA SER A 101 0.95 -2.00 7.67
C SER A 101 2.43 -2.02 7.27
N SER A 102 3.17 -3.06 7.66
CA SER A 102 4.58 -3.25 7.26
C SER A 102 4.75 -3.37 5.74
N LEU A 103 3.92 -4.18 5.07
CA LEU A 103 3.92 -4.26 3.59
C LEU A 103 3.64 -2.91 2.94
N SER A 104 2.76 -2.12 3.56
CA SER A 104 2.40 -0.80 3.08
C SER A 104 3.53 0.24 3.27
N MET A 105 4.39 0.07 4.27
CA MET A 105 5.61 0.87 4.43
C MET A 105 6.61 0.60 3.29
N THR A 106 6.75 -0.65 2.85
CA THR A 106 7.58 -1.01 1.68
C THR A 106 7.07 -0.34 0.41
N ALA A 107 5.75 -0.23 0.23
CA ALA A 107 5.17 0.49 -0.91
C ALA A 107 5.60 1.97 -0.95
N MET A 108 5.81 2.61 0.20
CA MET A 108 6.30 4.00 0.25
C MET A 108 7.69 4.15 -0.38
N SER A 109 8.55 3.15 -0.21
CA SER A 109 9.89 3.10 -0.84
C SER A 109 9.85 2.85 -2.34
N ALA A 110 8.70 2.47 -2.89
CA ALA A 110 8.51 2.29 -4.32
C ALA A 110 8.26 3.62 -5.05
N LEU A 111 7.95 4.72 -4.35
CA LEU A 111 7.85 6.03 -4.98
C LEU A 111 9.14 6.39 -5.72
N GLY A 112 9.01 6.79 -6.99
CA GLY A 112 10.15 7.09 -7.86
C GLY A 112 10.86 5.86 -8.43
N LYS A 113 10.43 4.64 -8.08
CA LYS A 113 10.87 3.40 -8.72
C LYS A 113 9.97 3.05 -9.90
N MET A 114 10.41 2.08 -10.70
CA MET A 114 9.59 1.41 -11.70
C MET A 114 8.89 0.22 -11.04
N ALA A 115 7.64 -0.04 -11.40
CA ALA A 115 6.89 -1.22 -11.00
C ALA A 115 6.58 -2.07 -12.23
N ASN A 116 6.73 -3.38 -12.10
CA ASN A 116 6.38 -4.35 -13.13
C ASN A 116 5.09 -5.09 -12.74
N LEU A 117 4.05 -5.00 -13.57
CA LEU A 117 2.81 -5.74 -13.39
C LEU A 117 2.83 -7.05 -14.19
N SER A 118 2.44 -7.00 -15.46
CA SER A 118 2.49 -8.11 -16.40
C SER A 118 2.99 -7.57 -17.73
N ASN A 119 3.91 -8.30 -18.34
CA ASN A 119 4.42 -8.00 -19.67
C ASN A 119 3.58 -8.62 -20.80
N ALA A 120 2.47 -9.28 -20.43
CA ALA A 120 1.55 -9.91 -21.36
C ALA A 120 0.16 -9.25 -21.33
N VAL A 121 -0.47 -9.23 -22.49
CA VAL A 121 -1.92 -8.99 -22.65
C VAL A 121 -2.63 -10.29 -22.98
N SER A 122 -3.82 -10.46 -22.43
CA SER A 122 -4.71 -11.57 -22.79
C SER A 122 -5.57 -11.18 -23.98
N LYS A 123 -5.69 -12.10 -24.95
CA LYS A 123 -6.62 -12.00 -26.07
C LYS A 123 -7.67 -13.10 -25.93
N ASP A 124 -8.91 -12.71 -25.59
CA ASP A 124 -10.00 -13.66 -25.31
C ASP A 124 -10.67 -14.24 -26.56
N THR A 125 -10.76 -13.46 -27.65
CA THR A 125 -11.46 -13.89 -28.88
C THR A 125 -10.66 -13.57 -30.13
N THR A 126 -10.96 -14.27 -31.23
CA THR A 126 -10.30 -14.10 -32.53
C THR A 126 -10.52 -12.72 -33.18
N THR A 127 -11.49 -11.93 -32.72
CA THR A 127 -11.78 -10.58 -33.28
C THR A 127 -11.54 -9.44 -32.30
N SER A 128 -11.02 -9.75 -31.10
CA SER A 128 -10.73 -8.73 -30.10
C SER A 128 -9.48 -7.95 -30.47
N SER A 129 -9.67 -6.65 -30.65
CA SER A 129 -8.57 -5.69 -30.58
C SER A 129 -8.16 -5.50 -29.12
N VAL A 130 -6.87 -5.26 -28.88
CA VAL A 130 -6.28 -5.15 -27.55
C VAL A 130 -5.65 -3.78 -27.39
N ASP A 131 -6.19 -3.00 -26.44
CA ASP A 131 -5.58 -1.74 -26.02
C ASP A 131 -4.51 -2.00 -24.96
N PHE A 132 -3.37 -1.35 -25.10
CA PHE A 132 -2.27 -1.43 -24.14
C PHE A 132 -1.55 -0.09 -24.06
N SER A 133 -0.71 0.08 -23.03
CA SER A 133 0.07 1.31 -22.85
C SER A 133 1.53 0.99 -22.62
N LEU A 134 2.44 1.78 -23.18
CA LEU A 134 3.88 1.66 -22.95
C LEU A 134 4.41 2.97 -22.39
N TYR A 135 5.37 2.86 -21.47
CA TYR A 135 6.07 4.01 -20.91
C TYR A 135 7.36 4.28 -21.66
N PHE A 136 7.57 5.53 -22.06
CA PHE A 136 8.80 6.02 -22.66
C PHE A 136 9.41 7.11 -21.77
N PRO A 137 10.66 6.97 -21.31
CA PRO A 137 11.27 7.94 -20.40
C PRO A 137 11.57 9.30 -21.06
N ASN A 138 11.84 9.32 -22.36
CA ASN A 138 12.18 10.51 -23.13
C ASN A 138 11.28 10.61 -24.38
N ASP A 139 11.23 11.80 -24.99
CA ASP A 139 10.58 11.99 -26.29
C ASP A 139 11.26 11.08 -27.33
N VAL A 140 10.44 10.39 -28.12
CA VAL A 140 10.86 9.37 -29.08
C VAL A 140 10.75 9.92 -30.48
N LYS A 141 11.76 9.65 -31.32
CA LYS A 141 11.78 10.04 -32.74
C LYS A 141 11.14 8.98 -33.64
N SER A 142 11.43 7.71 -33.37
CA SER A 142 10.90 6.58 -34.12
C SER A 142 11.11 5.28 -33.37
N GLY A 143 10.29 4.27 -33.63
CA GLY A 143 10.49 2.95 -33.07
C GLY A 143 9.56 1.90 -33.66
N SER A 144 9.54 0.74 -33.00
CA SER A 144 8.61 -0.32 -33.33
C SER A 144 8.21 -1.11 -32.11
N ILE A 145 6.95 -1.56 -32.09
CA ILE A 145 6.35 -2.42 -31.09
C ILE A 145 6.35 -3.84 -31.65
N GLN A 146 7.03 -4.74 -30.96
CA GLN A 146 7.05 -6.18 -31.21
C GLN A 146 6.04 -6.87 -30.29
N ILE A 147 5.16 -7.65 -30.87
CA ILE A 147 4.20 -8.50 -30.17
C ILE A 147 4.63 -9.94 -30.39
N TYR A 148 4.79 -10.70 -29.32
CA TYR A 148 5.20 -12.10 -29.34
C TYR A 148 4.12 -12.99 -28.75
N ASP A 149 4.02 -14.23 -29.24
CA ASP A 149 3.16 -15.25 -28.63
C ASP A 149 3.80 -15.86 -27.37
N SER A 150 3.09 -16.81 -26.73
CA SER A 150 3.58 -17.56 -25.57
C SER A 150 4.82 -18.42 -25.82
N SER A 151 5.19 -18.63 -27.09
CA SER A 151 6.37 -19.36 -27.52
C SER A 151 7.51 -18.43 -27.95
N GLU A 152 7.39 -17.13 -27.65
CA GLU A 152 8.34 -16.07 -28.00
C GLU A 152 8.55 -15.87 -29.51
N ASN A 153 7.60 -16.31 -30.35
CA ASN A 153 7.65 -16.03 -31.78
C ASN A 153 7.11 -14.63 -32.06
N LEU A 154 7.77 -13.89 -32.95
CA LEU A 154 7.29 -12.57 -33.37
C LEU A 154 6.01 -12.71 -34.20
N VAL A 155 4.92 -12.14 -33.69
CA VAL A 155 3.59 -12.18 -34.31
C VAL A 155 3.34 -10.92 -35.11
N LYS A 156 3.57 -9.74 -34.51
CA LYS A 156 3.31 -8.44 -35.14
C LYS A 156 4.46 -7.48 -34.84
N ASN A 157 4.79 -6.65 -35.81
CA ASN A 157 5.69 -5.52 -35.64
C ASN A 157 5.02 -4.23 -36.13
N ILE A 158 4.68 -3.34 -35.19
CA ILE A 158 3.98 -2.08 -35.46
C ILE A 158 5.01 -0.95 -35.41
N LYS A 159 5.29 -0.29 -36.54
CA LYS A 159 6.16 0.89 -36.55
C LYS A 159 5.40 2.12 -36.09
N PHE A 160 6.10 3.02 -35.41
CA PHE A 160 5.58 4.32 -35.02
C PHE A 160 6.66 5.39 -35.19
N ASP A 161 6.21 6.63 -35.37
CA ASP A 161 7.06 7.79 -35.57
C ASP A 161 7.34 8.49 -34.23
N GLU A 162 7.08 9.79 -34.14
CA GLU A 162 7.37 10.57 -32.96
C GLU A 162 6.35 10.30 -31.85
N LEU A 163 6.83 10.12 -30.62
CA LEU A 163 6.02 10.00 -29.42
C LEU A 163 6.55 10.94 -28.33
N LYS A 164 5.66 11.38 -27.45
CA LYS A 164 6.07 12.11 -26.25
C LYS A 164 6.49 11.17 -25.14
N SER A 165 7.41 11.66 -24.31
CA SER A 165 7.73 11.02 -23.03
C SER A 165 6.47 10.77 -22.19
N GLY A 166 6.52 9.75 -21.35
CA GLY A 166 5.41 9.27 -20.54
C GLY A 166 4.70 8.06 -21.13
N ILE A 167 3.46 7.87 -20.70
CA ILE A 167 2.64 6.71 -21.05
C ILE A 167 1.90 7.01 -22.36
N ASN A 168 2.15 6.19 -23.38
CA ASN A 168 1.49 6.26 -24.66
C ASN A 168 0.59 5.05 -24.85
N LYS A 169 -0.61 5.27 -25.38
CA LYS A 169 -1.61 4.24 -25.63
C LYS A 169 -1.50 3.73 -27.05
N PHE A 170 -1.63 2.42 -27.21
CA PHE A 170 -1.59 1.74 -28.49
C PHE A 170 -2.72 0.73 -28.58
N ASN A 171 -3.02 0.37 -29.81
CA ASN A 171 -4.04 -0.60 -30.13
C ASN A 171 -3.43 -1.66 -31.05
N TRP A 172 -3.64 -2.92 -30.71
CA TRP A 172 -3.35 -4.04 -31.59
C TRP A 172 -4.67 -4.61 -32.12
N ASP A 173 -4.78 -4.77 -33.42
CA ASP A 173 -5.97 -5.31 -34.09
C ASP A 173 -6.15 -6.83 -33.93
N GLY A 174 -5.22 -7.50 -33.24
CA GLY A 174 -5.27 -8.95 -33.06
C GLY A 174 -4.84 -9.75 -34.29
N THR A 175 -4.15 -9.12 -35.24
CA THR A 175 -3.59 -9.77 -36.44
C THR A 175 -2.08 -9.90 -36.38
N ASP A 176 -1.51 -10.80 -37.18
CA ASP A 176 -0.07 -10.93 -37.38
C ASP A 176 0.46 -9.97 -38.47
N ASN A 177 1.75 -10.08 -38.82
CA ASN A 177 2.36 -9.26 -39.88
C ASN A 177 1.78 -9.51 -41.29
N ASN A 178 1.13 -10.65 -41.54
CA ASN A 178 0.50 -10.98 -42.80
C ASN A 178 -0.95 -10.47 -42.88
N GLY A 179 -1.50 -10.02 -41.74
CA GLY A 179 -2.89 -9.60 -41.60
C GLY A 179 -3.82 -10.77 -41.22
N ASP A 180 -3.26 -11.94 -40.91
CA ASP A 180 -4.02 -13.09 -40.47
C ASP A 180 -4.39 -12.94 -39.00
N ILE A 181 -5.59 -13.39 -38.65
CA ILE A 181 -6.08 -13.34 -37.27
C ILE A 181 -5.28 -14.29 -36.38
N THR A 182 -4.82 -13.78 -35.25
CA THR A 182 -4.12 -14.60 -34.25
C THR A 182 -5.07 -15.36 -33.35
N LEU A 183 -4.62 -16.48 -32.80
CA LEU A 183 -5.41 -17.29 -31.87
C LEU A 183 -5.62 -16.57 -30.52
N PRO A 184 -6.63 -16.96 -29.73
CA PRO A 184 -6.73 -16.53 -28.33
C PRO A 184 -5.51 -16.99 -27.53
N GLY A 185 -5.05 -16.15 -26.59
CA GLY A 185 -3.86 -16.45 -25.77
C GLY A 185 -3.22 -15.21 -25.14
N GLU A 186 -2.14 -15.43 -24.41
CA GLU A 186 -1.29 -14.36 -23.85
C GLU A 186 -0.24 -13.93 -24.86
N TYR A 187 -0.07 -12.62 -25.01
CA TYR A 187 0.89 -12.01 -25.94
C TYR A 187 1.81 -11.05 -25.22
N LEU A 188 3.12 -11.25 -25.37
CA LEU A 188 4.15 -10.38 -24.80
C LEU A 188 4.37 -9.16 -25.68
N ILE A 189 4.46 -7.98 -25.07
CA ILE A 189 4.63 -6.72 -25.81
C ILE A 189 5.91 -6.02 -25.37
N LYS A 190 6.76 -5.74 -26.36
CA LYS A 190 8.00 -4.97 -26.23
C LYS A 190 8.05 -3.88 -27.29
N ALA A 191 8.71 -2.77 -27.00
CA ALA A 191 9.06 -1.76 -27.99
C ALA A 191 10.56 -1.48 -27.97
N THR A 192 11.12 -1.25 -29.15
CA THR A 192 12.46 -0.73 -29.36
C THR A 192 12.33 0.63 -30.04
N TYR A 193 13.12 1.61 -29.61
CA TYR A 193 12.97 2.98 -30.10
C TYR A 193 14.28 3.76 -30.08
N THR A 194 14.29 4.88 -30.80
CA THR A 194 15.35 5.89 -30.77
C THR A 194 14.77 7.21 -30.25
N ASP A 195 15.35 7.75 -29.19
CA ASP A 195 14.94 9.04 -28.62
C ASP A 195 15.33 10.23 -29.51
N THR A 196 14.80 11.42 -29.21
CA THR A 196 15.15 12.65 -29.95
C THR A 196 16.61 13.05 -29.84
N SER A 197 17.35 12.50 -28.87
CA SER A 197 18.79 12.69 -28.69
C SER A 197 19.64 11.67 -29.46
N GLY A 198 19.01 10.71 -30.14
CA GLY A 198 19.67 9.66 -30.93
C GLY A 198 20.04 8.39 -30.14
N ASN A 199 19.66 8.26 -28.87
CA ASN A 199 19.93 7.05 -28.09
C ASN A 199 18.87 5.99 -28.36
N SER A 200 19.29 4.73 -28.44
CA SER A 200 18.37 3.59 -28.48
C SER A 200 17.86 3.24 -27.09
N GLY A 201 16.61 2.82 -26.99
CA GLY A 201 15.98 2.36 -25.76
C GLY A 201 14.98 1.23 -25.99
N GLU A 202 14.56 0.61 -24.90
CA GLU A 202 13.55 -0.44 -24.89
C GLU A 202 12.45 -0.11 -23.87
N SER A 203 11.22 -0.41 -24.21
CA SER A 203 10.06 -0.34 -23.31
C SER A 203 9.35 -1.70 -23.32
N ILE A 204 8.85 -2.13 -22.17
CA ILE A 204 8.17 -3.41 -22.02
C ILE A 204 6.84 -3.12 -21.34
N LEU A 205 5.78 -3.79 -21.81
CA LEU A 205 4.47 -3.71 -21.18
C LEU A 205 4.55 -4.05 -19.69
N GLY A 206 3.71 -3.39 -18.90
CA GLY A 206 3.65 -3.65 -17.46
C GLY A 206 4.72 -2.92 -16.65
N SER A 207 5.74 -2.33 -17.29
CA SER A 207 6.79 -1.57 -16.62
C SER A 207 6.51 -0.07 -16.68
N TYR A 208 6.24 0.53 -15.52
CA TYR A 208 5.81 1.93 -15.42
C TYR A 208 6.39 2.60 -14.15
N PRO A 209 6.59 3.92 -14.16
CA PRO A 209 6.99 4.65 -12.96
C PRO A 209 5.87 4.64 -11.93
N VAL A 210 6.24 4.50 -10.66
CA VAL A 210 5.33 4.67 -9.54
C VAL A 210 5.11 6.16 -9.30
N GLU A 211 3.89 6.62 -9.59
CA GLU A 211 3.51 8.03 -9.52
C GLU A 211 3.13 8.47 -8.10
N ALA A 212 2.44 7.60 -7.35
CA ALA A 212 1.93 7.91 -6.02
C ALA A 212 1.66 6.64 -5.20
N VAL A 213 1.57 6.79 -3.88
CA VAL A 213 1.11 5.77 -2.96
C VAL A 213 -0.01 6.36 -2.12
N LYS A 214 -1.13 5.65 -2.02
CA LYS A 214 -2.32 6.04 -1.26
C LYS A 214 -2.72 4.90 -0.35
N PHE A 215 -3.14 5.20 0.87
CA PHE A 215 -3.60 4.20 1.81
C PHE A 215 -5.13 4.22 1.85
N VAL A 216 -5.76 3.08 1.58
CA VAL A 216 -7.21 2.90 1.70
C VAL A 216 -7.45 1.79 2.72
N ASN A 217 -8.10 2.12 3.84
CA ASN A 217 -8.31 1.19 4.97
C ASN A 217 -7.01 0.53 5.49
N GLY A 218 -5.90 1.28 5.49
CA GLY A 218 -4.59 0.78 5.93
C GLY A 218 -3.83 -0.08 4.90
N ILE A 219 -4.40 -0.27 3.71
CA ILE A 219 -3.77 -1.02 2.61
C ILE A 219 -3.17 -0.02 1.62
N ALA A 220 -1.88 -0.17 1.31
CA ALA A 220 -1.25 0.60 0.24
C ALA A 220 -1.82 0.24 -1.14
N GLN A 221 -2.25 1.26 -1.87
CA GLN A 221 -2.50 1.24 -3.31
C GLN A 221 -1.48 2.14 -4.00
N ILE A 222 -0.97 1.66 -5.11
CA ILE A 222 0.15 2.27 -5.83
C ILE A 222 -0.39 2.78 -7.16
N LYS A 223 -0.18 4.06 -7.44
CA LYS A 223 -0.61 4.69 -8.69
C LYS A 223 0.43 4.41 -9.76
N ILE A 224 0.03 3.65 -10.77
CA ILE A 224 0.86 3.21 -11.88
C ILE A 224 0.04 3.34 -13.16
N ALA A 225 0.63 3.88 -14.22
CA ALA A 225 -0.06 4.10 -15.49
C ALA A 225 -1.35 4.94 -15.36
N GLY A 226 -1.41 5.86 -14.39
CA GLY A 226 -2.61 6.63 -14.06
C GLY A 226 -3.65 5.93 -13.17
N GLU A 227 -3.53 4.64 -12.90
CA GLU A 227 -4.49 3.85 -12.12
C GLU A 227 -3.92 3.38 -10.78
N TYR A 228 -4.78 3.23 -9.77
CA TYR A 228 -4.37 2.66 -8.48
C TYR A 228 -4.48 1.15 -8.53
N VAL A 229 -3.35 0.47 -8.36
CA VAL A 229 -3.27 -1.00 -8.28
C VAL A 229 -2.83 -1.43 -6.90
N SER A 230 -3.30 -2.59 -6.46
CA SER A 230 -2.89 -3.19 -5.21
C SER A 230 -1.50 -3.84 -5.34
N MET A 231 -0.74 -3.84 -4.24
CA MET A 231 0.63 -4.36 -4.19
C MET A 231 0.75 -5.82 -4.63
N ASP A 232 -0.29 -6.65 -4.46
CA ASP A 232 -0.32 -8.05 -4.90
C ASP A 232 -0.30 -8.24 -6.42
N LYS A 233 -0.62 -7.18 -7.18
CA LYS A 233 -0.56 -7.18 -8.65
C LYS A 233 0.81 -6.80 -9.19
N ILE A 234 1.71 -6.32 -8.33
CA ILE A 234 3.06 -5.92 -8.71
C ILE A 234 3.99 -7.11 -8.51
N ARG A 235 4.69 -7.49 -9.57
CA ARG A 235 5.67 -8.59 -9.55
C ARG A 235 7.01 -8.14 -9.01
N GLU A 236 7.47 -6.95 -9.37
CA GLU A 236 8.78 -6.43 -8.94
C GLU A 236 8.80 -4.89 -8.94
N PHE A 237 9.74 -4.32 -8.17
CA PHE A 237 10.16 -2.92 -8.32
C PHE A 237 11.60 -2.85 -8.79
N THR A 238 11.89 -1.98 -9.74
CA THR A 238 13.24 -1.72 -10.25
C THR A 238 13.60 -0.25 -10.16
N GLU A 239 14.89 0.06 -10.12
CA GLU A 239 15.34 1.44 -10.24
C GLU A 239 15.03 1.95 -11.67
N PRO A 240 14.69 3.24 -11.83
CA PRO A 240 14.50 3.80 -13.16
C PRO A 240 15.79 3.67 -13.96
N VAL A 241 15.67 3.28 -15.24
CA VAL A 241 16.81 3.15 -16.14
C VAL A 241 17.49 4.51 -16.25
N LYS A 242 18.69 4.64 -15.69
CA LYS A 242 19.53 5.82 -15.88
C LYS A 242 19.99 5.83 -17.33
N THR A 243 19.50 6.77 -18.13
CA THR A 243 20.04 6.99 -19.48
C THR A 243 21.45 7.56 -19.31
N THR A 244 22.48 6.74 -19.47
CA THR A 244 23.87 7.21 -19.50
C THR A 244 24.05 8.00 -20.79
N ALA A 245 24.09 9.32 -20.70
CA ALA A 245 24.53 10.14 -21.82
C ALA A 245 25.98 9.76 -22.16
N VAL A 246 26.24 9.31 -23.39
CA VAL A 246 27.60 9.09 -23.89
C VAL A 246 28.24 10.47 -24.08
N ASN A 247 28.89 10.99 -23.04
CA ASN A 247 29.76 12.14 -23.16
C ASN A 247 31.03 11.70 -23.88
N ASN A 248 31.05 11.89 -25.20
CA ASN A 248 32.24 11.73 -26.02
C ASN A 248 33.16 12.96 -25.82
N SER A 249 33.72 13.12 -24.63
CA SER A 249 34.80 14.08 -24.37
C SER A 249 36.11 13.46 -24.84
N ASN A 250 36.39 13.65 -26.12
CA ASN A 250 37.72 13.48 -26.70
C ASN A 250 38.58 14.66 -26.22
N ASP A 251 39.07 14.62 -24.97
CA ASP A 251 40.06 15.58 -24.48
C ASP A 251 41.45 15.00 -24.73
N SER A 252 42.00 15.33 -25.90
CA SER A 252 43.40 15.10 -26.23
C SER A 252 44.25 16.16 -25.54
N SER A 253 44.52 16.00 -24.24
CA SER A 253 45.53 16.78 -23.55
C SER A 253 46.88 16.06 -23.64
N ASN A 254 47.64 16.49 -24.66
CA ASN A 254 49.06 16.29 -24.84
C ASN A 254 49.84 16.73 -23.58
N SER A 255 50.53 15.80 -22.92
CA SER A 255 51.56 16.12 -21.93
C SER A 255 52.87 15.45 -22.34
N ASN A 256 53.67 16.20 -23.10
CA ASN A 256 55.13 16.05 -23.08
C ASN A 256 55.58 16.27 -21.63
N ASP A 257 56.10 15.24 -20.99
CA ASP A 257 57.11 15.46 -19.97
C ASP A 257 58.24 14.45 -20.12
N SER A 258 59.43 15.03 -20.21
CA SER A 258 60.68 14.40 -20.53
C SER A 258 61.49 14.34 -19.24
N GLU A 259 61.59 13.16 -18.63
CA GLU A 259 62.61 12.92 -17.61
C GLU A 259 63.47 11.69 -17.93
N LYS A 260 64.76 12.02 -18.01
CA LYS A 260 65.94 11.24 -18.31
C LYS A 260 66.31 10.37 -17.09
N PRO A 261 66.92 9.18 -17.28
CA PRO A 261 67.31 8.32 -16.16
C PRO A 261 68.63 8.82 -15.55
N SER A 262 68.71 8.84 -14.22
CA SER A 262 69.97 8.91 -13.48
C SER A 262 70.27 7.58 -12.82
N SER A 263 71.55 7.23 -12.91
CA SER A 263 72.26 5.98 -12.57
C SER A 263 72.01 5.39 -11.19
#